data_AF-A0A7C4GS55-F1
#
_entry.id   AF-A0A7C4GS55-F1
#
_cell.length_a   1.000
_cell.length_b   1.000
_cell.length_c   1.000
_cell.angle_alpha   90.00
_cell.angle_beta   90.00
_cell.angle_gamma   90.00
#
_symmetry.space_group_name_H-M   'P 1'
#
loop_
_entity.id
_entity.type
_entity.pdbx_description
1 polymer ?
#
loop_
_entity_poly.entity_id
_entity_poly.type
_entity_poly.pdbx_seq_one_letter_code
_entity_poly.pdbx_strand_id
1 'polypeptide(L)'
;ADKDRLEKFGAAKCANLDNWANRELWFPVYQEEKFVGALGSGDSAIAGFVAAFIRKYSIESCLRYGNAAGSMNVTVPDGLSWNKGFDDLTRRIKSGWKTKDMVINEEGWRKEGEFWVGPNNRGKWEWELQPQEVITTR
;
A
#
# COMPACT_ATOMS: atom_id res chain seq x y z
N ALA A 1 -9.23 12.54 1.43
CA ALA A 1 -10.65 12.91 1.19
C ALA A 1 -11.47 12.46 2.39
N ASP A 2 -12.53 13.19 2.73
CA ASP A 2 -13.49 12.78 3.77
C ASP A 2 -14.41 11.64 3.30
N LYS A 3 -15.24 11.11 4.22
CA LYS A 3 -16.17 10.00 3.95
C LYS A 3 -17.23 10.39 2.93
N ASP A 4 -17.83 11.57 3.06
CA ASP A 4 -18.93 12.03 2.19
C ASP A 4 -18.49 12.13 0.73
N ARG A 5 -17.25 12.54 0.46
CA ARG A 5 -16.66 12.53 -0.88
C ARG A 5 -16.39 11.13 -1.39
N LEU A 6 -15.89 10.23 -0.54
CA LEU A 6 -15.58 8.86 -0.92
C LEU A 6 -16.84 8.00 -1.11
N GLU A 7 -17.94 8.29 -0.42
CA GLU A 7 -19.23 7.62 -0.63
C GLU A 7 -19.78 7.88 -2.04
N LYS A 8 -19.44 9.03 -2.62
CA LYS A 8 -19.85 9.44 -3.97
C LYS A 8 -19.00 8.80 -5.09
N PHE A 9 -18.06 7.90 -4.80
CA PHE A 9 -17.26 7.19 -5.81
C PHE A 9 -18.06 6.15 -6.64
N GLY A 10 -19.36 5.98 -6.38
CA GLY A 10 -20.23 5.09 -7.14
C GLY A 10 -19.86 3.61 -6.97
N ALA A 11 -19.96 2.83 -8.06
CA ALA A 11 -19.69 1.39 -8.03
C ALA A 11 -18.24 1.04 -7.62
N ALA A 12 -17.30 1.97 -7.85
CA ALA A 12 -15.91 1.85 -7.45
C ALA A 12 -15.66 2.26 -5.98
N LYS A 13 -16.65 2.09 -5.09
CA LYS A 13 -16.51 2.45 -3.67
C LYS A 13 -15.34 1.73 -2.99
N CYS A 14 -14.69 2.44 -2.07
CA CYS A 14 -13.71 1.87 -1.15
C CYS A 14 -14.30 0.68 -0.37
N ALA A 15 -13.44 -0.25 0.04
CA ALA A 15 -13.86 -1.39 0.85
C ALA A 15 -14.46 -0.97 2.21
N ASN A 16 -13.86 0.05 2.83
CA ASN A 16 -14.26 0.59 4.11
C ASN A 16 -13.99 2.10 4.15
N LEU A 17 -15.04 2.91 4.34
CA LEU A 17 -14.92 4.37 4.36
C LEU A 17 -14.14 4.89 5.57
N ASP A 18 -14.21 4.23 6.73
CA ASP A 18 -13.45 4.60 7.92
C ASP A 18 -11.94 4.39 7.73
N ASN A 19 -11.57 3.37 6.94
CA ASN A 19 -10.17 3.11 6.59
C ASN A 19 -9.65 4.10 5.54
N TRP A 20 -10.47 4.49 4.55
CA TRP A 20 -10.00 5.29 3.42
C TRP A 20 -10.09 6.80 3.65
N ALA A 21 -11.01 7.25 4.49
CA ALA A 21 -11.21 8.67 4.74
C ALA A 21 -10.09 9.28 5.59
N ASN A 22 -9.76 10.53 5.29
CA ASN A 22 -8.83 11.36 6.07
C ASN A 22 -7.47 10.69 6.32
N ARG A 23 -6.94 10.02 5.28
CA ARG A 23 -5.64 9.35 5.33
C ARG A 23 -4.55 10.26 4.78
N GLU A 24 -3.42 10.28 5.47
CA GLU A 24 -2.18 10.91 5.02
C GLU A 24 -1.04 9.98 5.40
N LEU A 25 -0.61 9.15 4.44
CA LEU A 25 0.30 8.05 4.66
C LEU A 25 1.35 7.99 3.56
N TRP A 26 2.55 7.58 3.93
CA TRP A 26 3.55 7.07 3.02
C TRP A 26 3.97 5.66 3.43
N PHE A 27 4.21 4.83 2.43
CA PHE A 27 4.87 3.54 2.58
C PHE A 27 6.18 3.60 1.78
N PRO A 28 7.32 3.07 2.27
CA PRO A 28 8.55 3.05 1.51
C PRO A 28 8.47 2.05 0.33
N VAL A 29 9.30 2.22 -0.69
CA VAL A 29 9.41 1.24 -1.78
C VAL A 29 10.09 -0.03 -1.30
N TYR A 30 9.82 -1.17 -1.93
CA TYR A 30 10.52 -2.41 -1.64
C TYR A 30 11.95 -2.38 -2.20
N GLN A 31 12.87 -2.99 -1.48
CA GLN A 31 14.25 -3.12 -1.92
C GLN A 31 14.31 -4.11 -3.09
N GLU A 32 14.63 -3.60 -4.28
CA GLU A 32 14.89 -4.41 -5.44
C GLU A 32 16.20 -5.21 -5.30
N GLU A 33 16.23 -6.41 -5.87
CA GLU A 33 17.43 -7.26 -5.91
C GLU A 33 18.50 -6.67 -6.83
N LYS A 34 18.08 -6.06 -7.94
CA LYS A 34 18.94 -5.39 -8.91
C LYS A 34 18.16 -4.31 -9.64
N PHE A 35 18.75 -3.11 -9.73
CA PHE A 35 18.21 -2.04 -10.55
C PHE A 35 18.67 -2.19 -12.02
N VAL A 36 17.73 -2.05 -12.96
CA VAL A 36 17.98 -2.14 -14.41
C VAL A 36 17.48 -0.89 -15.13
N GLY A 37 16.31 -0.35 -14.76
CA GLY A 37 15.78 0.89 -15.32
C GLY A 37 14.47 1.29 -14.65
N ALA A 38 14.04 2.56 -14.76
CA ALA A 38 12.83 3.05 -14.08
C ALA A 38 11.62 3.25 -15.02
N LEU A 39 11.75 2.90 -16.29
CA LEU A 39 10.71 3.10 -17.30
C LEU A 39 9.47 2.26 -16.95
N GLY A 40 8.32 2.92 -16.78
CA GLY A 40 7.06 2.26 -16.44
C GLY A 40 6.92 1.87 -14.96
N SER A 41 7.86 2.27 -14.08
CA SER A 41 7.77 1.99 -12.64
C SER A 41 6.57 2.69 -11.99
N GLY A 42 6.27 3.92 -12.42
CA GLY A 42 5.08 4.66 -11.98
C GLY A 42 3.78 4.01 -12.42
N ASP A 43 3.67 3.62 -13.70
CA ASP A 43 2.49 2.91 -14.23
C ASP A 43 2.29 1.57 -13.51
N SER A 44 3.37 0.85 -13.25
CA SER A 44 3.35 -0.39 -12.46
C SER A 44 2.85 -0.15 -11.04
N ALA A 45 3.27 0.94 -10.41
CA ALA A 45 2.80 1.30 -9.07
C ALA A 45 1.30 1.65 -9.06
N ILE A 46 0.83 2.40 -10.04
CA ILE A 46 -0.60 2.69 -10.21
C ILE A 46 -1.38 1.39 -10.44
N ALA A 47 -0.89 0.51 -11.31
CA ALA A 47 -1.52 -0.78 -11.60
C ALA A 47 -1.61 -1.65 -10.34
N GLY A 48 -0.54 -1.73 -9.54
CA GLY A 48 -0.53 -2.47 -8.26
C GLY A 48 -1.53 -1.90 -7.25
N PHE A 49 -1.57 -0.57 -7.10
CA PHE A 49 -2.50 0.11 -6.21
C PHE A 49 -3.96 -0.13 -6.62
N VAL A 50 -4.29 0.10 -7.90
CA VAL A 50 -5.65 -0.08 -8.42
C VAL A 50 -6.05 -1.55 -8.38
N ALA A 51 -5.15 -2.48 -8.69
CA ALA A 51 -5.42 -3.91 -8.62
C ALA A 51 -5.78 -4.37 -7.19
N ALA A 52 -5.14 -3.81 -6.16
CA ALA A 52 -5.49 -4.08 -4.77
C ALA A 52 -6.80 -3.39 -4.38
N PHE A 53 -7.01 -2.15 -4.84
CA PHE A 53 -8.24 -1.39 -4.59
C PHE A 53 -9.49 -2.12 -5.09
N ILE A 54 -9.49 -2.60 -6.33
CA ILE A 54 -10.64 -3.34 -6.90
C ILE A 54 -10.88 -4.67 -6.19
N ARG A 55 -9.84 -5.26 -5.59
CA ARG A 55 -9.90 -6.46 -4.74
C ARG A 55 -10.33 -6.15 -3.30
N LYS A 56 -10.74 -4.90 -3.01
CA LYS A 56 -11.26 -4.44 -1.72
C LYS A 56 -10.27 -4.52 -0.57
N TYR A 57 -8.97 -4.37 -0.86
CA TYR A 57 -7.97 -4.19 0.18
C TYR A 57 -8.08 -2.82 0.89
N SER A 58 -7.47 -2.74 2.08
CA SER A 58 -7.26 -1.50 2.83
C SER A 58 -6.36 -0.53 2.04
N ILE A 59 -6.38 0.77 2.39
CA ILE A 59 -5.48 1.75 1.77
C ILE A 59 -4.00 1.42 2.05
N GLU A 60 -3.69 0.91 3.25
CA GLU A 60 -2.36 0.47 3.66
C GLU A 60 -1.89 -0.66 2.75
N SER A 61 -2.74 -1.66 2.53
CA SER A 61 -2.45 -2.75 1.59
C SER A 61 -2.31 -2.24 0.16
N CYS A 62 -3.13 -1.30 -0.29
CA CYS A 62 -3.00 -0.72 -1.63
C CYS A 62 -1.65 -0.01 -1.83
N LEU A 63 -1.16 0.72 -0.82
CA LEU A 63 0.19 1.31 -0.83
C LEU A 63 1.28 0.25 -0.92
N ARG A 64 1.17 -0.84 -0.13
CA ARG A 64 2.11 -1.98 -0.22
C ARG A 64 2.13 -2.59 -1.63
N TYR A 65 0.98 -2.88 -2.22
CA TYR A 65 0.93 -3.46 -3.57
C TYR A 65 1.43 -2.51 -4.65
N GLY A 66 1.10 -1.21 -4.56
CA GLY A 66 1.62 -0.22 -5.51
C GLY A 66 3.14 -0.14 -5.46
N ASN A 67 3.71 -0.01 -4.27
CA ASN A 67 5.15 0.05 -4.12
C ASN A 67 5.84 -1.26 -4.50
N ALA A 68 5.23 -2.42 -4.24
CA ALA A 68 5.78 -3.72 -4.64
C ALA A 68 5.83 -3.85 -6.17
N ALA A 69 4.76 -3.44 -6.87
CA ALA A 69 4.72 -3.48 -8.33
C ALA A 69 5.74 -2.52 -8.96
N GLY A 70 5.86 -1.30 -8.43
CA GLY A 70 6.90 -0.36 -8.86
C GLY A 70 8.31 -0.89 -8.66
N SER A 71 8.60 -1.47 -7.49
CA SER A 71 9.90 -2.08 -7.18
C SER A 71 10.24 -3.30 -8.02
N MET A 72 9.25 -4.09 -8.46
CA MET A 72 9.51 -5.21 -9.37
C MET A 72 9.83 -4.73 -10.79
N ASN A 73 9.12 -3.71 -11.28
CA ASN A 73 9.32 -3.17 -12.62
C ASN A 73 10.77 -2.76 -12.86
N VAL A 74 11.41 -2.15 -11.86
CA VAL A 74 12.78 -1.64 -12.04
C VAL A 74 13.85 -2.71 -12.22
N THR A 75 13.50 -3.99 -12.05
CA THR A 75 14.41 -5.14 -12.13
C THR A 75 14.51 -5.76 -13.52
N VAL A 76 13.66 -5.35 -14.46
CA VAL A 76 13.62 -5.88 -15.83
C VAL A 76 13.71 -4.77 -16.87
N PRO A 77 14.44 -4.97 -17.98
CA PRO A 77 14.66 -3.91 -18.98
C PRO A 77 13.38 -3.58 -19.78
N ASP A 78 12.46 -4.52 -19.91
CA ASP A 78 11.20 -4.34 -20.66
C ASP A 78 10.04 -3.81 -19.82
N GLY A 79 10.22 -3.68 -18.49
CA GLY A 79 9.20 -3.23 -17.55
C GLY A 79 7.98 -4.17 -17.37
N LEU A 80 7.94 -5.34 -18.01
CA LEU A 80 6.77 -6.23 -18.06
C LEU A 80 7.07 -7.67 -17.66
N SER A 81 8.27 -8.18 -17.95
CA SER A 81 8.63 -9.60 -17.72
C SER A 81 8.76 -9.97 -16.24
N TRP A 82 8.69 -9.00 -15.33
CA TRP A 82 8.66 -9.23 -13.88
C TRP A 82 7.32 -9.77 -13.38
N ASN A 83 6.23 -9.52 -14.13
CA ASN A 83 4.86 -9.78 -13.71
C ASN A 83 4.52 -11.28 -13.75
N LYS A 84 4.44 -11.91 -12.58
CA LYS A 84 3.87 -13.25 -12.38
C LYS A 84 2.45 -13.23 -11.81
N GLY A 85 1.80 -12.08 -11.88
CA GLY A 85 0.45 -11.83 -11.37
C GLY A 85 0.41 -11.33 -9.92
N PHE A 86 -0.80 -11.02 -9.48
CA PHE A 86 -1.06 -10.46 -8.15
C PHE A 86 -0.64 -11.40 -7.01
N ASP A 87 -0.80 -12.71 -7.18
CA ASP A 87 -0.46 -13.71 -6.17
C ASP A 87 1.05 -13.77 -5.88
N ASP A 88 1.90 -13.54 -6.89
CA ASP A 88 3.35 -13.46 -6.67
C ASP A 88 3.72 -12.24 -5.83
N LEU A 89 3.10 -11.08 -6.10
CA LEU A 89 3.26 -9.88 -5.27
C LEU A 89 2.80 -10.15 -3.84
N THR A 90 1.61 -10.74 -3.66
CA THR A 90 1.10 -11.10 -2.33
C THR A 90 2.07 -12.02 -1.59
N ARG A 91 2.58 -13.06 -2.26
CA ARG A 91 3.54 -14.01 -1.68
C ARG A 91 4.81 -13.29 -1.23
N ARG A 92 5.39 -12.42 -2.06
CA ARG A 92 6.61 -11.66 -1.73
C ARG A 92 6.39 -10.74 -0.54
N ILE A 93 5.32 -9.94 -0.56
CA ILE A 93 4.97 -9.04 0.55
C ILE A 93 4.83 -9.84 1.85
N LYS A 94 4.06 -10.94 1.84
CA LYS A 94 3.84 -11.79 3.02
C LYS A 94 5.09 -12.55 3.48
N SER A 95 6.09 -12.72 2.61
CA SER A 95 7.37 -13.34 2.96
C SER A 95 8.34 -12.36 3.65
N GLY A 96 7.90 -11.16 3.99
CA GLY A 96 8.72 -10.16 4.67
C GLY A 96 9.70 -9.44 3.73
N TRP A 97 9.27 -9.15 2.50
CA TRP A 97 10.10 -8.41 1.55
C TRP A 97 10.52 -7.06 2.14
N LYS A 98 11.83 -6.88 2.32
CA LYS A 98 12.40 -5.69 2.93
C LYS A 98 12.09 -4.45 2.11
N THR A 99 11.74 -3.38 2.80
CA THR A 99 11.62 -2.04 2.22
C THR A 99 12.95 -1.29 2.27
N LYS A 100 13.11 -0.30 1.40
CA LYS A 100 14.20 0.67 1.52
C LYS A 100 14.01 1.53 2.76
N ASP A 101 15.13 2.02 3.28
CA ASP A 101 15.10 3.03 4.31
C ASP A 101 14.50 4.33 3.76
N MET A 102 13.54 4.87 4.50
CA MET A 102 12.90 6.15 4.20
C MET A 102 12.76 6.91 5.51
N VAL A 103 13.23 8.16 5.49
CA VAL A 103 13.16 9.08 6.63
C VAL A 103 12.49 10.36 6.16
N ILE A 104 11.44 10.79 6.88
CA ILE A 104 10.77 12.07 6.65
C ILE A 104 11.05 12.94 7.87
N ASN A 105 11.79 14.04 7.68
CA ASN A 105 12.21 14.96 8.74
C ASN A 105 11.32 16.22 8.82
N GLU A 106 10.12 16.14 8.25
CA GLU A 106 9.16 17.24 8.22
C GLU A 106 8.30 17.25 9.49
N GLU A 107 7.87 18.43 9.94
CA GLU A 107 7.09 18.58 11.17
C GLU A 107 5.76 17.81 11.09
N GLY A 108 5.40 17.13 12.19
CA GLY A 108 4.15 16.38 12.31
C GLY A 108 4.13 15.01 11.63
N TRP A 109 5.16 14.68 10.84
CA TRP A 109 5.37 13.33 10.33
C TRP A 109 5.97 12.42 11.40
N ARG A 110 5.44 11.20 11.48
CA ARG A 110 5.97 10.17 12.40
C ARG A 110 5.91 8.80 11.78
N LYS A 111 6.76 7.90 12.26
CA LYS A 111 6.75 6.49 11.87
C LYS A 111 5.78 5.71 12.76
N GLU A 112 4.82 5.00 12.16
CA GLU A 112 3.94 4.03 12.83
C GLU A 112 4.02 2.69 12.10
N GLY A 113 4.65 1.70 12.73
CA GLY A 113 4.97 0.43 12.09
C GLY A 113 5.86 0.63 10.87
N GLU A 114 5.37 0.20 9.70
CA GLU A 114 6.06 0.32 8.42
C GLU A 114 5.74 1.64 7.68
N PHE A 115 4.78 2.42 8.18
CA PHE A 115 4.29 3.62 7.50
C PHE A 115 4.85 4.89 8.12
N TRP A 116 4.90 5.93 7.30
CA TRP A 116 4.98 7.30 7.75
C TRP A 116 3.60 7.93 7.71
N VAL A 117 3.24 8.60 8.79
CA VAL A 117 1.91 9.13 9.05
C VAL A 117 2.03 10.63 9.16
N GLY A 118 1.29 11.34 8.31
CA GLY A 118 1.30 12.80 8.29
C GLY A 118 0.45 13.44 9.39
N PRO A 119 0.62 14.75 9.62
CA PRO A 119 -0.08 15.50 10.67
C PRO A 119 -1.61 15.51 10.52
N ASN A 120 -2.13 15.30 9.30
CA ASN A 120 -3.55 15.32 8.97
C ASN A 120 -4.18 13.93 8.89
N ASN A 121 -3.44 12.85 9.18
CA ASN A 121 -4.03 11.51 9.24
C ASN A 121 -5.02 11.40 10.42
N ARG A 122 -6.25 10.99 10.12
CA ARG A 122 -7.35 10.79 11.09
C ARG A 122 -8.17 9.51 10.83
N GLY A 123 -7.81 8.71 9.81
CA GLY A 123 -8.53 7.48 9.47
C GLY A 123 -8.11 6.28 10.31
N LYS A 124 -8.94 5.22 10.31
CA LYS A 124 -8.71 4.00 11.09
C LYS A 124 -7.75 3.04 10.39
N TRP A 125 -6.89 2.40 11.17
CA TRP A 125 -5.94 1.42 10.66
C TRP A 125 -6.59 0.08 10.30
N GLU A 126 -5.97 -0.66 9.38
CA GLU A 126 -6.44 -1.99 8.96
C GLU A 126 -6.57 -3.01 10.11
N TRP A 127 -5.72 -2.93 11.14
CA TRP A 127 -5.77 -3.82 12.32
C TRP A 127 -6.85 -3.45 13.32
N GLU A 128 -7.33 -2.21 13.32
CA GLU A 128 -8.47 -1.78 14.15
C GLU A 128 -9.82 -2.26 13.60
N LEU A 129 -9.82 -2.75 12.36
CA LEU A 129 -11.02 -3.16 11.62
C LEU A 129 -11.14 -4.68 11.50
N GLN A 130 -10.11 -5.42 11.91
CA GLN A 130 -10.21 -6.86 12.12
C GLN A 130 -11.16 -7.11 13.31
N PRO A 131 -12.02 -8.14 13.27
CA PRO A 131 -12.74 -8.55 14.46
C PRO A 131 -11.70 -8.82 15.56
N GLN A 132 -11.84 -8.20 16.74
CA GLN A 132 -11.01 -8.61 17.86
C GLN A 132 -11.29 -10.10 18.09
N GLU A 133 -10.30 -10.96 17.85
CA GLU A 133 -10.35 -12.30 18.40
C GLU A 133 -10.50 -12.12 19.90
N VAL A 134 -11.68 -12.48 20.42
CA VAL A 134 -11.90 -12.58 21.86
C VAL A 134 -10.87 -13.61 22.31
N ILE A 135 -9.81 -13.13 22.98
CA ILE A 135 -8.91 -13.99 23.73
C ILE A 135 -9.77 -14.58 24.85
N THR A 136 -10.47 -15.67 24.56
CA THR A 136 -11.01 -16.53 25.60
C THR A 136 -9.82 -17.22 26.22
N THR A 137 -9.31 -16.61 27.28
CA THR A 137 -8.43 -17.26 28.25
C THR A 137 -9.08 -18.58 28.64
N ARG A 138 -8.39 -19.70 28.35
CA ARG A 138 -8.60 -20.99 28.99
C ARG A 138 -7.32 -21.36 29.71
#